data_AF-A0A0C2M1U3-F1
#
_entry.id   AF-A0A0C2M1U3-F1
#
_cell.length_a   1.000
_cell.length_b   1.000
_cell.length_c   1.000
_cell.angle_alpha   90.00
_cell.angle_beta   90.00
_cell.angle_gamma   90.00
#
_symmetry.space_group_name_H-M   'P 1'
#
loop_
_entity.id
_entity.type
_entity.pdbx_description
1 polymer ?
#
loop_
_entity_poly.entity_id
_entity_poly.type
_entity_poly.pdbx_seq_one_letter_code
_entity_poly.pdbx_strand_id
1 'polypeptide(L)'
;MEIEFDVSKFYDITVYMFLRHVSVRQVFKFMSHLPKIWSFILNSPRNTFIIDTIDKLMIFASLFSFDISCKLLKVLTESTNFEVTKNKKQKIYIIYLTLVAFPMINQAENTWILVFLIEMHNWLKHYFENNSIENLPPQDQFLLIQYYIKSIVTLNIRNYSTVQNIILNFLKRLSTNASLSNIN
;
A
#
# COMPACT_ATOMS: atom_id res chain seq x y z
N MET A 1 23.69 12.73 -27.54
CA MET A 1 23.87 13.15 -26.14
C MET A 1 22.79 12.46 -25.34
N GLU A 2 23.14 11.43 -24.58
CA GLU A 2 22.20 10.79 -23.66
C GLU A 2 22.21 11.58 -22.35
N ILE A 3 21.04 12.02 -21.89
CA ILE A 3 20.89 12.65 -20.57
C ILE A 3 20.76 11.50 -19.58
N GLU A 4 21.74 11.32 -18.70
CA GLU A 4 21.69 10.31 -17.64
C GLU A 4 20.84 10.82 -16.48
N PHE A 5 19.80 10.06 -16.13
CA PHE A 5 18.92 10.38 -15.01
C PHE A 5 19.48 9.76 -13.73
N ASP A 6 19.91 10.61 -12.79
CA ASP A 6 20.41 10.18 -11.48
C ASP A 6 19.25 9.88 -10.53
N VAL A 7 18.91 8.59 -10.41
CA VAL A 7 17.80 8.10 -9.56
C VAL A 7 18.06 8.38 -8.09
N SER A 8 19.31 8.40 -7.64
CA SER A 8 19.67 8.68 -6.24
C SER A 8 19.41 10.13 -5.89
N LYS A 9 19.82 11.07 -6.74
CA LYS A 9 19.47 12.50 -6.54
C LYS A 9 17.96 12.72 -6.58
N PHE A 10 17.25 12.01 -7.45
CA PHE A 10 15.79 12.08 -7.47
C PHE A 10 15.15 11.54 -6.18
N TYR A 11 15.75 10.51 -5.56
CA TYR A 11 15.37 10.04 -4.23
C TYR A 11 15.59 11.12 -3.17
N ASP A 12 16.75 11.77 -3.15
CA ASP A 12 17.02 12.84 -2.17
C ASP A 12 16.03 14.00 -2.29
N ILE A 13 15.71 14.41 -3.52
CA ILE A 13 14.67 15.41 -3.80
C ILE A 13 13.30 14.91 -3.31
N THR A 14 12.96 13.65 -3.58
CA THR A 14 11.71 13.04 -3.12
C THR A 14 11.60 13.09 -1.60
N VAL A 15 12.65 12.69 -0.87
CA VAL A 15 12.69 12.70 0.60
C VAL A 15 12.54 14.14 1.12
N TYR A 16 13.32 15.07 0.58
CA TYR A 16 13.27 16.47 0.99
C TYR A 16 11.88 17.07 0.81
N MET A 17 11.26 16.86 -0.35
CA MET A 17 9.90 17.31 -0.61
C MET A 17 8.92 16.62 0.34
N PHE A 18 8.98 15.29 0.44
CA PHE A 18 8.05 14.52 1.25
C PHE A 18 8.05 14.97 2.72
N LEU A 19 9.23 15.06 3.34
CA LEU A 19 9.37 15.45 4.75
C LEU A 19 8.95 16.90 4.99
N ARG A 20 9.26 17.82 4.08
CA ARG A 20 8.82 19.22 4.16
C ARG A 20 7.30 19.36 4.17
N HIS A 21 6.58 18.46 3.51
CA HIS A 21 5.13 18.57 3.36
C HIS A 21 4.36 17.80 4.42
N VAL A 22 4.90 16.67 4.87
CA VAL A 22 4.37 15.94 6.02
C VAL A 22 4.36 16.80 7.28
N SER A 23 5.41 17.59 7.53
CA SER A 23 5.49 18.47 8.70
C SER A 23 4.44 19.58 8.70
N VAL A 24 3.97 20.03 7.54
CA VAL A 24 2.99 21.12 7.38
C VAL A 24 1.56 20.59 7.20
N ARG A 25 1.35 19.26 7.19
CA ARG A 25 0.04 18.60 6.94
C ARG A 25 -0.66 19.06 5.66
N GLN A 26 0.10 19.54 4.68
CA GLN A 26 -0.46 20.00 3.41
C GLN A 26 -0.36 18.87 2.37
N VAL A 27 -1.51 18.29 2.04
CA VAL A 27 -1.62 17.32 0.94
C VAL A 27 -1.50 18.08 -0.38
N PHE A 28 -0.32 18.03 -0.99
CA PHE A 28 -0.09 18.74 -2.24
C PHE A 28 -0.45 17.92 -3.48
N LYS A 29 -0.89 18.62 -4.52
CA LYS A 29 -1.15 18.06 -5.87
C LYS A 29 0.05 17.27 -6.43
N PHE A 30 1.30 17.66 -6.13
CA PHE A 30 2.48 16.95 -6.63
C PHE A 30 2.69 15.56 -6.00
N MET A 31 2.15 15.30 -4.79
CA MET A 31 2.20 13.98 -4.15
C MET A 31 1.47 12.92 -4.99
N SER A 32 0.58 13.33 -5.91
CA SER A 32 -0.09 12.40 -6.82
C SER A 32 0.79 11.92 -7.99
N HIS A 33 1.89 12.63 -8.29
CA HIS A 33 2.80 12.32 -9.39
C HIS A 33 4.00 11.48 -8.94
N LEU A 34 4.57 11.78 -7.77
CA LEU A 34 5.74 11.06 -7.24
C LEU A 34 5.55 9.53 -7.19
N PRO A 35 4.43 8.99 -6.67
CA PRO A 35 4.21 7.55 -6.63
C PRO A 35 4.16 6.92 -8.02
N LYS A 36 3.75 7.65 -9.05
CA LYS A 36 3.71 7.17 -10.44
C LYS A 36 5.11 7.11 -11.03
N ILE A 37 5.91 8.16 -10.85
CA ILE A 37 7.31 8.21 -11.29
C ILE A 37 8.09 7.07 -10.64
N TRP A 38 7.94 6.90 -9.32
CA TRP A 38 8.60 5.83 -8.59
C TRP A 38 8.13 4.43 -8.99
N SER A 39 6.85 4.26 -9.37
CA SER A 39 6.41 2.98 -9.95
C SER A 39 7.14 2.67 -11.24
N PHE A 40 7.33 3.67 -12.10
CA PHE A 40 8.03 3.49 -13.36
C PHE A 40 9.51 3.15 -13.12
N ILE A 41 10.18 3.88 -12.23
CA ILE A 41 11.57 3.63 -11.85
C ILE A 41 11.72 2.21 -11.29
N LEU A 42 10.95 1.83 -10.27
CA LEU A 42 11.09 0.53 -9.60
C LEU A 42 10.69 -0.67 -10.46
N ASN A 43 9.93 -0.48 -11.54
CA ASN A 43 9.60 -1.53 -12.51
C ASN A 43 10.50 -1.53 -13.75
N SER A 44 11.43 -0.57 -13.85
CA SER A 44 12.36 -0.52 -14.98
C SER A 44 13.34 -1.68 -14.91
N PRO A 45 13.56 -2.43 -16.00
CA PRO A 45 14.55 -3.52 -16.01
C PRO A 45 15.99 -3.03 -15.83
N ARG A 46 16.24 -1.74 -16.06
CA ARG A 46 17.55 -1.09 -15.86
C ARG A 46 17.67 -0.37 -14.51
N ASN A 47 16.70 -0.55 -13.61
CA ASN A 47 16.72 0.12 -12.33
C ASN A 47 17.84 -0.42 -11.44
N THR A 48 18.72 0.47 -11.00
CA THR A 48 19.77 0.19 -10.01
C THR A 48 19.38 0.63 -8.60
N PHE A 49 18.26 1.34 -8.44
CA PHE A 49 17.82 1.82 -7.14
C PHE A 49 17.22 0.69 -6.29
N ILE A 50 17.80 0.48 -5.11
CA ILE A 50 17.40 -0.57 -4.16
C ILE A 50 16.83 0.08 -2.89
N ILE A 51 15.72 -0.48 -2.41
CA ILE A 51 15.13 -0.18 -1.10
C ILE A 51 15.80 -1.11 -0.08
N ASP A 52 16.95 -0.69 0.42
CA ASP A 52 17.84 -1.46 1.32
C ASP A 52 17.86 -0.92 2.76
N THR A 53 17.21 0.20 3.04
CA THR A 53 17.12 0.80 4.38
C THR A 53 15.68 0.95 4.85
N ILE A 54 15.49 0.98 6.17
CA ILE A 54 14.19 1.23 6.79
C ILE A 54 13.66 2.63 6.39
N ASP A 55 14.53 3.63 6.30
CA ASP A 55 14.13 4.99 5.89
C ASP A 55 13.57 5.01 4.46
N LYS A 56 14.27 4.37 3.51
CA LYS A 56 13.75 4.21 2.14
C LYS A 56 12.40 3.49 2.17
N LEU A 57 12.32 2.38 2.89
CA LEU A 57 11.10 1.59 3.01
C LEU A 57 9.92 2.42 3.56
N MET A 58 10.14 3.25 4.59
CA MET A 58 9.12 4.15 5.14
C MET A 58 8.65 5.20 4.14
N ILE A 59 9.58 5.85 3.43
CA ILE A 59 9.26 6.87 2.42
C ILE A 59 8.40 6.27 1.30
N PHE A 60 8.81 5.14 0.75
CA PHE A 60 8.05 4.47 -0.31
C PHE A 60 6.71 3.97 0.18
N ALA A 61 6.64 3.40 1.37
CA ALA A 61 5.37 2.94 1.93
C ALA A 61 4.38 4.08 2.16
N SER A 62 4.83 5.25 2.61
CA SER A 62 3.95 6.41 2.73
C SER A 62 3.46 6.93 1.37
N LEU A 63 4.37 7.08 0.40
CA LEU A 63 4.02 7.50 -0.96
C LEU A 63 3.01 6.54 -1.61
N PHE A 64 3.22 5.24 -1.45
CA PHE A 64 2.37 4.23 -2.04
C PHE A 64 1.06 4.03 -1.28
N SER A 65 1.06 4.18 0.05
CA SER A 65 -0.16 4.22 0.85
C SER A 65 -1.05 5.36 0.38
N PHE A 66 -0.51 6.56 0.22
CA PHE A 66 -1.24 7.71 -0.31
C PHE A 66 -1.85 7.44 -1.71
N ASP A 67 -1.04 6.94 -2.65
CA ASP A 67 -1.52 6.64 -4.02
C ASP A 67 -2.60 5.56 -4.06
N ILE A 68 -2.47 4.49 -3.26
CA ILE A 68 -3.48 3.43 -3.18
C ILE A 68 -4.76 3.96 -2.51
N SER A 69 -4.64 4.70 -1.42
CA SER A 69 -5.78 5.36 -0.74
C SER A 69 -6.57 6.24 -1.70
N CYS A 70 -5.90 7.11 -2.49
CA CYS A 70 -6.59 7.92 -3.50
C CYS A 70 -7.31 7.07 -4.55
N LYS A 71 -6.79 5.91 -4.92
CA LYS A 71 -7.44 5.01 -5.90
C LYS A 71 -8.64 4.28 -5.31
N LEU A 72 -8.56 3.85 -4.05
CA LEU A 72 -9.69 3.26 -3.34
C LEU A 72 -10.82 4.29 -3.17
N LEU A 73 -10.48 5.53 -2.82
CA LEU A 73 -11.45 6.63 -2.76
C LEU A 73 -12.15 6.82 -4.10
N LYS A 74 -11.41 6.88 -5.21
CA LYS A 74 -12.01 7.02 -6.55
C LYS A 74 -12.96 5.89 -6.91
N VAL A 75 -12.58 4.65 -6.60
CA VAL A 75 -13.43 3.46 -6.80
C VAL A 75 -14.75 3.61 -6.05
N LEU A 76 -14.70 4.10 -4.80
CA LEU A 76 -15.89 4.33 -3.98
C LEU A 76 -16.76 5.48 -4.51
N THR A 77 -16.17 6.55 -5.05
CA THR A 77 -16.94 7.73 -5.53
C THR A 77 -17.47 7.56 -6.94
N GLU A 78 -16.75 6.84 -7.80
CA GLU A 78 -17.08 6.68 -9.23
C GLU A 78 -17.74 5.32 -9.53
N SER A 79 -17.97 4.48 -8.51
CA SER A 79 -18.53 3.13 -8.66
C SER A 79 -17.78 2.27 -9.69
N THR A 80 -16.45 2.44 -9.77
CA THR A 80 -15.58 1.69 -10.68
C THR A 80 -14.95 0.50 -9.96
N ASN A 81 -14.42 -0.48 -10.70
CA ASN A 81 -13.77 -1.65 -10.11
C ASN A 81 -12.30 -1.36 -9.70
N PHE A 82 -11.89 -1.85 -8.53
CA PHE A 82 -10.49 -1.77 -8.09
C PHE A 82 -9.63 -2.87 -8.71
N GLU A 83 -9.14 -2.66 -9.94
CA GLU A 83 -8.26 -3.62 -10.59
C GLU A 83 -6.86 -3.66 -9.94
N VAL A 84 -6.37 -4.82 -9.49
CA VAL A 84 -5.06 -4.96 -8.84
C VAL A 84 -3.96 -5.28 -9.86
N THR A 85 -3.53 -4.27 -10.61
CA THR A 85 -2.44 -4.39 -11.61
C THR A 85 -1.10 -4.75 -10.96
N LYS A 86 -0.12 -5.25 -11.75
CA LYS A 86 1.24 -5.57 -11.28
C LYS A 86 1.89 -4.43 -10.48
N ASN A 87 1.74 -3.18 -10.94
CA ASN A 87 2.28 -2.01 -10.25
C ASN A 87 1.58 -1.77 -8.90
N LYS A 88 0.26 -1.98 -8.81
CA LYS A 88 -0.47 -1.89 -7.54
C LYS A 88 -0.05 -3.02 -6.59
N LYS A 89 0.18 -4.24 -7.09
CA LYS A 89 0.71 -5.35 -6.28
C LYS A 89 2.05 -5.01 -5.65
N GLN A 90 3.01 -4.53 -6.45
CA GLN A 90 4.34 -4.13 -5.96
C GLN A 90 4.23 -3.07 -4.85
N LYS A 91 3.36 -2.07 -5.04
CA LYS A 91 3.09 -1.05 -4.01
C LYS A 91 2.56 -1.66 -2.72
N ILE A 92 1.54 -2.52 -2.81
CA ILE A 92 0.96 -3.18 -1.65
C ILE A 92 1.99 -4.06 -0.95
N TYR A 93 2.87 -4.75 -1.67
CA TYR A 93 3.96 -5.52 -1.08
C TYR A 93 4.96 -4.63 -0.32
N ILE A 94 5.31 -3.47 -0.85
CA ILE A 94 6.20 -2.53 -0.15
C ILE A 94 5.53 -2.04 1.15
N ILE A 95 4.25 -1.67 1.10
CA ILE A 95 3.51 -1.24 2.31
C ILE A 95 3.41 -2.41 3.30
N TYR A 96 3.14 -3.63 2.83
CA TYR A 96 3.09 -4.83 3.65
C TYR A 96 4.44 -5.12 4.33
N LEU A 97 5.55 -5.01 3.59
CA LEU A 97 6.88 -5.18 4.12
C LEU A 97 7.18 -4.15 5.22
N THR A 98 6.72 -2.91 5.07
CA THR A 98 6.79 -1.89 6.13
C THR A 98 6.01 -2.29 7.37
N LEU A 99 4.82 -2.89 7.22
CA LEU A 99 4.07 -3.41 8.39
C LEU A 99 4.77 -4.60 9.07
N VAL A 100 5.55 -5.38 8.32
CA VAL A 100 6.40 -6.45 8.86
C VAL A 100 7.59 -5.87 9.62
N ALA A 101 8.26 -4.87 9.04
CA ALA A 101 9.40 -4.18 9.64
C ALA A 101 9.01 -3.18 10.73
N PHE A 102 7.71 -2.90 10.90
CA PHE A 102 7.20 -1.87 11.81
C PHE A 102 7.72 -1.96 13.26
N PRO A 103 7.90 -3.15 13.88
CA PRO A 103 8.49 -3.25 15.21
C PRO A 103 9.93 -2.71 15.30
N MET A 104 10.65 -2.63 14.17
CA MET A 104 12.01 -2.09 14.08
C MET A 104 12.03 -0.57 13.84
N ILE A 105 10.89 0.04 13.52
CA ILE A 105 10.77 1.47 13.27
C ILE A 105 10.68 2.20 14.61
N ASN A 106 11.50 3.24 14.79
CA ASN A 106 11.35 4.15 15.93
C ASN A 106 10.05 4.96 15.80
N GLN A 107 9.01 4.51 16.50
CA GLN A 107 7.66 5.09 16.42
C GLN A 107 7.61 6.51 16.98
N ALA A 108 8.46 6.86 17.95
CA ALA A 108 8.48 8.19 18.56
C ALA A 108 8.93 9.26 17.55
N GLU A 109 9.89 8.92 16.68
CA GLU A 109 10.45 9.82 15.68
C GLU A 109 9.67 9.81 14.37
N ASN A 110 8.95 8.71 14.08
CA ASN A 110 8.31 8.49 12.78
C ASN A 110 6.79 8.37 12.87
N THR A 111 6.15 9.20 13.70
CA THR A 111 4.68 9.19 13.85
C THR A 111 3.92 9.43 12.54
N TRP A 112 4.55 10.06 11.55
CA TRP A 112 3.96 10.32 10.24
C TRP A 112 3.68 9.05 9.42
N ILE A 113 4.53 8.01 9.47
CA ILE A 113 4.27 6.76 8.72
C ILE A 113 3.00 6.10 9.23
N LEU A 114 2.73 6.19 10.54
CA LEU A 114 1.52 5.66 11.16
C LEU A 114 0.26 6.28 10.54
N VAL A 115 0.28 7.59 10.26
CA VAL A 115 -0.84 8.30 9.63
C VAL A 115 -1.18 7.68 8.26
N PHE A 116 -0.17 7.47 7.42
CA PHE A 116 -0.38 6.91 6.08
C PHE A 116 -0.85 5.45 6.13
N LEU A 117 -0.31 4.64 7.03
CA LEU A 117 -0.70 3.23 7.18
C LEU A 117 -2.12 3.08 7.73
N ILE A 118 -2.51 3.91 8.71
CA ILE A 118 -3.88 3.95 9.25
C ILE A 118 -4.85 4.43 8.17
N GLU A 119 -4.50 5.48 7.42
CA GLU A 119 -5.35 5.99 6.35
C GLU A 119 -5.59 4.91 5.28
N MET A 120 -4.53 4.23 4.83
CA MET A 120 -4.63 3.11 3.89
C MET A 120 -5.52 1.99 4.45
N HIS A 121 -5.33 1.59 5.71
CA HIS A 121 -6.20 0.62 6.38
C HIS A 121 -7.68 1.03 6.33
N ASN A 122 -8.00 2.27 6.69
CA ASN A 122 -9.37 2.77 6.72
C ASN A 122 -10.01 2.76 5.32
N TRP A 123 -9.27 3.17 4.29
CA TRP A 123 -9.78 3.11 2.92
C TRP A 123 -10.02 1.68 2.44
N LEU A 124 -9.13 0.75 2.80
CA LEU A 124 -9.33 -0.65 2.44
C LEU A 124 -10.51 -1.28 3.19
N LYS A 125 -10.69 -0.93 4.47
CA LYS A 125 -11.87 -1.29 5.25
C LYS A 125 -13.15 -0.83 4.53
N HIS A 126 -13.22 0.45 4.17
CA HIS A 126 -14.37 0.99 3.44
C HIS A 126 -14.58 0.31 2.10
N TYR A 127 -13.51 -0.02 1.38
CA TYR A 127 -13.62 -0.78 0.15
C TYR A 127 -14.27 -2.15 0.39
N PHE A 128 -13.84 -2.90 1.41
CA PHE A 128 -14.43 -4.20 1.76
C PHE A 128 -15.87 -4.13 2.26
N GLU A 129 -16.26 -3.04 2.92
CA GLU A 129 -17.64 -2.84 3.39
C GLU A 129 -18.61 -2.50 2.24
N ASN A 130 -18.12 -1.83 1.19
CA ASN A 130 -18.97 -1.30 0.11
C ASN A 130 -18.86 -2.05 -1.22
N ASN A 131 -17.87 -2.94 -1.38
CA ASN A 131 -17.62 -3.63 -2.64
C ASN A 131 -17.47 -5.13 -2.45
N SER A 132 -17.93 -5.89 -3.44
CA SER A 132 -17.65 -7.31 -3.51
C SER A 132 -16.21 -7.52 -3.99
N ILE A 133 -15.34 -8.00 -3.08
CA ILE A 133 -13.99 -8.46 -3.43
C ILE A 133 -14.01 -9.74 -4.28
N GLU A 134 -15.16 -10.37 -4.40
CA GLU A 134 -15.33 -11.64 -5.09
C GLU A 134 -15.07 -11.52 -6.60
N ASN A 135 -15.23 -10.30 -7.13
CA ASN A 135 -14.95 -9.96 -8.52
C ASN A 135 -13.44 -9.89 -8.83
N LEU A 136 -12.58 -9.91 -7.81
CA LEU A 136 -11.13 -9.90 -7.99
C LEU A 136 -10.59 -11.31 -8.22
N PRO A 137 -9.47 -11.46 -8.96
CA PRO A 137 -8.73 -12.72 -8.99
C PRO A 137 -8.38 -13.20 -7.56
N PRO A 138 -8.38 -14.52 -7.29
CA PRO A 138 -8.14 -15.06 -5.95
C PRO A 138 -6.81 -14.60 -5.31
N GLN A 139 -5.75 -14.49 -6.11
CA GLN A 139 -4.45 -13.99 -5.67
C GLN A 139 -4.52 -12.53 -5.18
N ASP A 140 -5.37 -11.71 -5.81
CA ASP A 140 -5.54 -10.30 -5.49
C ASP A 140 -6.38 -10.12 -4.23
N GLN A 141 -7.41 -10.96 -4.07
CA GLN A 141 -8.17 -11.07 -2.81
C GLN A 141 -7.23 -11.42 -1.65
N PHE A 142 -6.41 -12.46 -1.83
CA PHE A 142 -5.47 -12.90 -0.81
C PHE A 142 -4.50 -11.79 -0.42
N LEU A 143 -3.91 -11.09 -1.40
CA LEU A 143 -2.98 -9.98 -1.16
C LEU A 143 -3.62 -8.86 -0.31
N LEU A 144 -4.83 -8.42 -0.67
CA LEU A 144 -5.52 -7.34 0.04
C LEU A 144 -5.92 -7.78 1.46
N ILE A 145 -6.39 -9.01 1.64
CA ILE A 145 -6.76 -9.54 2.95
C ILE A 145 -5.53 -9.74 3.83
N GLN A 146 -4.44 -10.28 3.29
CA GLN A 146 -3.18 -10.46 4.02
C GLN A 146 -2.65 -9.12 4.52
N TYR A 147 -2.66 -8.10 3.66
CA TYR A 147 -2.36 -6.73 4.05
C TYR A 147 -3.29 -6.25 5.17
N TYR A 148 -4.60 -6.40 4.99
CA TYR A 148 -5.60 -5.91 5.94
C TYR A 148 -5.41 -6.51 7.34
N ILE A 149 -5.27 -7.83 7.43
CA ILE A 149 -4.98 -8.55 8.68
C ILE A 149 -3.70 -8.01 9.31
N LYS A 150 -2.62 -7.91 8.52
CA LYS A 150 -1.34 -7.43 9.02
C LYS A 150 -1.42 -6.01 9.56
N SER A 151 -2.16 -5.12 8.88
CA SER A 151 -2.35 -3.75 9.32
C SER A 151 -3.09 -3.65 10.65
N ILE A 152 -4.07 -4.52 10.90
CA ILE A 152 -4.81 -4.54 12.17
C ILE A 152 -3.89 -4.92 13.33
N VAL A 153 -3.13 -5.99 13.16
CA VAL A 153 -2.21 -6.51 14.19
C VAL A 153 -1.10 -5.51 14.46
N THR A 154 -0.42 -5.05 13.41
CA THR A 154 0.72 -4.14 13.52
C THR A 154 0.33 -2.78 14.10
N LEU A 155 -0.82 -2.22 13.68
CA LEU A 155 -1.26 -0.88 14.08
C LEU A 155 -2.15 -0.89 15.33
N ASN A 156 -2.38 -2.06 15.94
CA ASN A 156 -3.24 -2.27 17.12
C ASN A 156 -4.66 -1.67 16.96
N ILE A 157 -5.26 -1.86 15.79
CA ILE A 157 -6.59 -1.31 15.47
C ILE A 157 -7.66 -2.17 16.11
N ARG A 158 -8.40 -1.61 17.08
CA ARG A 158 -9.50 -2.30 17.76
C ARG A 158 -10.75 -2.32 16.88
N ASN A 159 -10.88 -3.32 16.02
CA ASN A 159 -12.09 -3.48 15.19
C ASN A 159 -12.44 -4.96 14.90
N TYR A 160 -12.50 -5.79 15.94
CA TYR A 160 -12.57 -7.24 15.80
C TYR A 160 -13.82 -7.75 15.04
N SER A 161 -14.98 -7.11 15.18
CA SER A 161 -16.23 -7.61 14.60
C SER A 161 -16.28 -7.51 13.07
N THR A 162 -15.94 -6.34 12.49
CA THR A 162 -15.88 -6.17 11.03
C THR A 162 -14.82 -7.09 10.41
N VAL A 163 -13.69 -7.25 11.11
CA VAL A 163 -12.56 -8.08 10.66
C VAL A 163 -12.95 -9.56 10.62
N GLN A 164 -13.60 -10.06 11.67
CA GLN A 164 -14.08 -11.44 11.71
C GLN A 164 -14.98 -11.74 10.51
N ASN A 165 -15.94 -10.86 10.20
CA ASN A 165 -16.85 -11.09 9.07
C ASN A 165 -16.11 -11.17 7.73
N ILE A 166 -15.19 -10.23 7.46
CA ILE A 166 -14.41 -10.22 6.19
C ILE A 166 -13.57 -11.49 6.08
N ILE A 167 -12.85 -11.88 7.15
CA ILE A 167 -11.99 -13.06 7.16
C ILE A 167 -12.81 -14.34 7.05
N LEU A 168 -13.89 -14.48 7.83
CA LEU A 168 -14.72 -15.68 7.82
C LEU A 168 -15.39 -15.87 6.46
N ASN A 169 -15.87 -14.80 5.83
CA ASN A 169 -16.44 -14.86 4.49
C ASN A 169 -15.38 -15.33 3.47
N PHE A 170 -14.15 -14.83 3.55
CA PHE A 170 -13.07 -15.27 2.68
C PHE A 170 -12.68 -16.74 2.92
N LEU A 171 -12.49 -17.16 4.18
CA LEU A 171 -12.13 -18.55 4.52
C LEU A 171 -13.22 -19.55 4.13
N LYS A 172 -14.49 -19.21 4.37
CA LYS A 172 -15.63 -20.01 3.92
C LYS A 172 -15.63 -20.20 2.41
N ARG A 173 -15.24 -19.18 1.65
CA ARG A 173 -15.15 -19.26 0.19
C ARG A 173 -13.97 -20.11 -0.29
N LEU A 174 -12.83 -20.01 0.39
CA LEU A 174 -11.69 -20.89 0.12
C LEU A 174 -12.05 -22.36 0.33
N SER A 175 -12.84 -22.68 1.36
CA SER A 175 -13.24 -24.07 1.62
C SER A 175 -14.30 -24.60 0.64
N THR A 176 -15.12 -23.73 0.03
CA THR A 176 -16.14 -24.15 -0.95
C THR A 176 -15.63 -24.22 -2.39
N ASN A 177 -14.51 -23.56 -2.72
CA ASN A 177 -13.95 -23.54 -4.08
C ASN A 177 -12.76 -24.51 -4.20
N ALA A 178 -13.01 -25.74 -4.65
CA ALA A 178 -11.99 -26.77 -4.86
C ALA A 178 -10.91 -26.42 -5.92
N SER A 179 -11.11 -25.37 -6.71
CA SER A 179 -10.08 -24.84 -7.63
C SER A 179 -9.03 -23.96 -6.93
N LEU A 180 -9.25 -23.57 -5.67
CA LEU A 180 -8.30 -22.79 -4.86
C LEU A 180 -7.47 -23.65 -3.90
N SER A 181 -7.84 -24.93 -3.71
CA SER A 181 -7.09 -25.89 -2.89
C SER A 181 -5.88 -26.51 -3.61
N ASN A 182 -5.69 -26.21 -4.90
CA ASN A 182 -4.60 -26.76 -5.73
C ASN A 182 -3.50 -25.73 -6.04
N ILE A 183 -3.20 -24.82 -5.11
CA ILE A 183 -1.97 -24.01 -5.19
C ILE A 183 -0.83 -24.88 -4.65
N ASN A 184 -0.25 -25.70 -5.54
CA ASN A 184 1.06 -26.33 -5.36
C ASN A 184 2.15 -25.41 -5.90
#